data_AF-A0A849EBH0-F1
#
_entry.id   AF-A0A849EBH0-F1
#
_cell.length_a   1.000
_cell.length_b   1.000
_cell.length_c   1.000
_cell.angle_alpha   90.00
_cell.angle_beta   90.00
_cell.angle_gamma   90.00
#
_symmetry.space_group_name_H-M   'P 1'
#
loop_
_entity.id
_entity.type
_entity.pdbx_description
1 polymer ?
#
loop_
_entity_poly.entity_id
_entity_poly.type
_entity_poly.pdbx_seq_one_letter_code
_entity_poly.pdbx_strand_id
1 'polypeptide(L)'
;MAARFGLVFLSIGLAALTAAAFIKVTCRMLWLVRLLLALVFFWIFVWLSPQAFYLYYMMLFDHLPLQNVVQSPPRPSQIRHLLGFSGKAALSHHATGVLGWGLVMLAILGERAVPCKWFRAVLRL
;
A
#
# COMPACT_ATOMS: atom_id res chain seq x y z
N MET A 1 23.15 3.41 -9.86
CA MET A 1 22.20 4.51 -9.54
C MET A 1 20.79 4.23 -10.08
N ALA A 2 20.64 3.72 -11.30
CA ALA A 2 19.34 3.39 -11.91
C ALA A 2 18.42 2.49 -11.04
N ALA A 3 18.96 1.45 -10.40
CA ALA A 3 18.17 0.54 -9.55
C ALA A 3 17.50 1.21 -8.33
N ARG A 4 18.11 2.27 -7.77
CA ARG A 4 17.54 2.98 -6.60
C ARG A 4 16.33 3.83 -7.01
N PHE A 5 16.40 4.48 -8.16
CA PHE A 5 15.27 5.23 -8.70
C PHE A 5 14.10 4.32 -9.08
N GLY A 6 14.38 3.16 -9.68
CA GLY A 6 13.34 2.18 -10.01
C GLY A 6 12.54 1.71 -8.80
N LEU A 7 13.19 1.48 -7.65
CA LEU A 7 12.51 1.11 -6.41
C LEU A 7 11.60 2.23 -5.86
N VAL A 8 12.02 3.50 -5.99
CA VAL A 8 11.19 4.64 -5.57
C VAL A 8 9.94 4.73 -6.45
N PHE A 9 10.08 4.66 -7.77
CA PHE A 9 8.95 4.67 -8.69
C PHE A 9 8.01 3.49 -8.46
N LEU A 10 8.55 2.29 -8.24
CA LEU A 10 7.76 1.10 -7.92
C LEU A 10 7.00 1.28 -6.59
N SER A 11 7.64 1.83 -5.56
CA SER A 11 7.01 2.07 -4.26
C SER A 11 5.87 3.09 -4.36
N ILE A 12 6.10 4.19 -5.08
CA ILE A 12 5.09 5.22 -5.33
C ILE A 12 3.94 4.62 -6.16
N GLY A 13 4.25 3.84 -7.19
CA GLY A 13 3.26 3.17 -8.05
C GLY A 13 2.38 2.20 -7.26
N LEU A 14 2.97 1.34 -6.43
CA LEU A 14 2.24 0.41 -5.57
C LEU A 14 1.37 1.14 -4.54
N ALA A 15 1.90 2.21 -3.93
CA ALA A 15 1.15 3.02 -2.98
C ALA A 15 -0.06 3.71 -3.65
N ALA A 16 0.16 4.31 -4.83
CA ALA A 16 -0.89 4.97 -5.61
C ALA A 16 -1.96 3.97 -6.08
N LEU A 17 -1.55 2.79 -6.56
CA LEU A 17 -2.47 1.73 -6.97
C LEU A 17 -3.30 1.22 -5.79
N THR A 18 -2.67 1.06 -4.62
CA THR A 18 -3.37 0.65 -3.39
C THR A 18 -4.39 1.69 -2.96
N ALA A 19 -4.02 2.98 -2.96
CA ALA A 19 -4.93 4.07 -2.64
C ALA A 19 -6.09 4.17 -3.65
N ALA A 20 -5.81 4.03 -4.95
CA ALA A 20 -6.81 4.07 -5.99
C ALA A 20 -7.81 2.90 -5.89
N ALA A 21 -7.31 1.69 -5.64
CA ALA A 21 -8.13 0.51 -5.41
C ALA A 21 -8.99 0.67 -4.14
N PHE A 22 -8.40 1.15 -3.04
CA PHE A 22 -9.11 1.43 -1.80
C PHE A 22 -10.24 2.44 -2.01
N ILE A 23 -9.97 3.57 -2.67
CA ILE A 23 -10.98 4.58 -2.97
C ILE A 23 -12.09 3.96 -3.81
N LYS A 24 -11.77 3.27 -4.90
CA LYS A 24 -12.75 2.63 -5.79
C LYS A 24 -13.67 1.66 -5.05
N VAL A 25 -13.12 0.82 -4.18
CA VAL A 25 -13.88 -0.19 -3.43
C VAL A 25 -14.73 0.45 -2.33
N THR A 26 -14.19 1.43 -1.61
CA THR A 26 -14.83 1.99 -0.41
C THR A 26 -15.74 3.19 -0.66
N CYS A 27 -15.88 3.61 -1.92
CA CYS A 27 -16.51 4.86 -2.32
C CYS A 27 -17.99 5.01 -1.91
N ARG A 28 -18.72 3.91 -1.67
CA ARG A 28 -20.14 3.90 -1.28
C ARG A 28 -20.38 3.29 0.10
N MET A 29 -19.32 3.07 0.87
CA MET A 29 -19.41 2.36 2.14
C MET A 29 -19.46 3.33 3.32
N LEU A 30 -20.09 2.90 4.42
CA LEU A 30 -20.09 3.66 5.67
C LEU A 30 -18.67 3.81 6.21
N TRP A 31 -18.35 4.97 6.78
CA TRP A 31 -17.01 5.32 7.27
C TRP A 31 -16.35 4.25 8.17
N LEU A 32 -17.14 3.56 9.02
CA LEU A 32 -16.66 2.45 9.86
C LEU A 32 -16.13 1.27 9.03
N VAL A 33 -16.89 0.87 7.99
CA VAL A 33 -16.48 -0.21 7.08
C VAL A 33 -15.24 0.21 6.28
N ARG A 34 -15.17 1.49 5.89
CA ARG A 34 -13.99 2.05 5.22
C ARG A 34 -12.75 1.99 6.09
N LEU A 35 -12.87 2.26 7.38
CA LEU A 35 -11.77 2.19 8.33
C LEU A 35 -11.26 0.76 8.51
N LEU A 36 -12.16 -0.22 8.66
CA LEU A 36 -11.79 -1.64 8.70
C LEU A 36 -11.08 -2.06 7.41
N LEU A 37 -11.62 -1.67 6.25
CA LEU A 37 -10.99 -1.96 4.97
C LEU A 37 -9.64 -1.25 4.79
N ALA A 38 -9.44 -0.07 5.35
CA ALA A 38 -8.14 0.61 5.29
C ALA A 38 -7.05 -0.22 5.98
N LEU A 39 -7.38 -0.83 7.13
CA LEU A 39 -6.47 -1.73 7.83
C LEU A 39 -6.20 -3.02 7.03
N VAL A 40 -7.23 -3.59 6.39
CA VAL A 40 -7.09 -4.77 5.53
C VAL A 40 -6.22 -4.46 4.30
N PHE A 41 -6.48 -3.36 3.59
CA PHE A 41 -5.67 -2.92 2.45
C PHE A 41 -4.22 -2.66 2.85
N PHE A 42 -4.01 -2.01 3.99
CA PHE A 42 -2.67 -1.78 4.53
C PHE A 42 -1.96 -3.11 4.86
N TRP A 43 -2.66 -4.04 5.51
CA TRP A 43 -2.13 -5.37 5.83
C TRP A 43 -1.73 -6.16 4.58
N ILE A 44 -2.59 -6.16 3.55
CA ILE A 44 -2.31 -6.77 2.24
C ILE A 44 -1.12 -6.08 1.57
N PHE A 45 -1.05 -4.75 1.60
CA PHE A 45 0.08 -4.00 1.02
C PHE A 45 1.41 -4.39 1.66
N VAL A 46 1.47 -4.47 3.00
CA VAL A 46 2.68 -4.88 3.73
C VAL A 46 3.07 -6.31 3.35
N TRP A 47 2.10 -7.18 3.10
CA TRP A 47 2.36 -8.56 2.68
C TRP A 47 2.79 -8.70 1.21
N LEU A 48 2.19 -7.93 0.31
CA LEU A 48 2.40 -8.05 -1.14
C LEU A 48 3.60 -7.23 -1.64
N SER A 49 3.94 -6.12 -0.99
CA SER A 49 5.04 -5.26 -1.42
C SER A 49 6.40 -5.97 -1.50
N PRO A 50 6.81 -6.86 -0.57
CA PRO A 50 8.05 -7.63 -0.71
C PRO A 50 8.08 -8.52 -1.96
N GLN A 51 6.92 -9.06 -2.37
CA GLN A 51 6.82 -9.87 -3.58
C GLN A 51 7.00 -9.02 -4.83
N ALA A 52 6.39 -7.82 -4.86
CA ALA A 52 6.58 -6.88 -5.97
C ALA A 52 8.04 -6.40 -6.08
N PHE A 53 8.71 -6.15 -4.95
CA PHE A 53 10.14 -5.82 -4.95
C PHE A 53 10.99 -6.99 -5.45
N TYR A 54 10.64 -8.23 -5.11
CA TYR A 54 11.35 -9.40 -5.61
C TYR A 54 11.20 -9.56 -7.12
N LEU A 55 9.99 -9.38 -7.65
CA LEU A 55 9.74 -9.39 -9.10
C LEU A 55 10.55 -8.31 -9.82
N TYR A 56 10.68 -7.12 -9.23
CA TYR A 56 11.57 -6.09 -9.75
C TYR A 56 13.02 -6.54 -9.78
N TYR A 57 13.52 -7.16 -8.70
CA TYR A 57 14.89 -7.69 -8.68
C TYR A 57 15.12 -8.82 -9.70
N MET A 58 14.13 -9.69 -9.93
CA MET A 58 14.21 -10.72 -10.99
C MET A 58 14.35 -10.12 -12.40
N MET A 59 13.82 -8.91 -12.64
CA MET A 59 14.01 -8.22 -13.93
C MET A 59 15.41 -7.60 -14.06
N LEU A 60 16.09 -7.33 -12.95
CA LEU A 60 17.42 -6.69 -12.94
C LEU A 60 18.56 -7.70 -12.95
N PHE A 61 18.33 -8.89 -12.41
CA PHE A 61 19.34 -9.92 -12.23
C PHE A 61 18.85 -11.21 -12.86
N ASP A 62 19.61 -11.71 -13.83
CA ASP A 62 19.34 -13.00 -14.43
C ASP A 62 19.55 -14.12 -13.40
N HIS A 63 18.73 -15.17 -13.49
CA HIS A 63 18.82 -16.41 -12.70
C HIS A 63 18.31 -16.39 -11.24
N LEU A 64 17.44 -15.46 -10.84
CA LEU A 64 16.71 -15.63 -9.58
C LEU A 64 15.57 -16.65 -9.69
N PRO A 65 15.40 -17.57 -8.72
CA PRO A 65 14.32 -18.53 -8.73
C PRO A 65 12.97 -17.84 -8.50
N LEU A 66 11.92 -18.27 -9.21
CA LEU A 66 10.58 -17.79 -8.94
C LEU A 66 10.10 -18.36 -7.59
N GLN A 67 10.09 -17.54 -6.55
CA GLN A 67 9.69 -17.95 -5.20
C GLN A 67 8.85 -16.87 -4.51
N ASN A 68 7.92 -17.30 -3.67
CA ASN A 68 7.21 -16.40 -2.76
C ASN A 68 8.12 -16.05 -1.58
N VAL A 69 8.64 -14.82 -1.58
CA VAL A 69 9.60 -14.32 -0.57
C VAL A 69 8.99 -14.25 0.83
N VAL A 70 7.69 -13.97 0.94
CA VAL A 70 7.00 -13.83 2.23
C VAL A 70 5.76 -14.71 2.23
N GLN A 71 5.94 -15.94 2.69
CA GLN A 71 4.89 -16.96 2.65
C GLN A 71 3.76 -16.70 3.65
N SER A 72 4.07 -16.15 4.82
CA SER A 72 3.08 -15.85 5.86
C SER A 72 2.76 -14.37 5.91
N PRO A 73 1.48 -14.00 6.03
CA PRO A 73 1.11 -12.61 6.16
C PRO A 73 1.58 -12.02 7.51
N PRO A 74 1.72 -10.69 7.60
CA PRO A 74 2.26 -10.04 8.78
C PRO A 74 1.34 -10.25 10.00
N ARG A 75 1.93 -10.43 11.17
CA ARG A 75 1.18 -10.54 12.43
C ARG A 75 0.53 -9.20 12.77
N PRO A 76 -0.63 -9.17 13.44
CA PRO A 76 -1.27 -7.92 13.86
C PRO A 76 -0.35 -7.02 14.69
N SER A 77 0.54 -7.59 15.50
CA SER A 77 1.55 -6.83 16.24
C SER A 77 2.48 -6.03 15.33
N GLN A 78 2.91 -6.61 14.21
CA GLN A 78 3.80 -5.93 13.24
C GLN A 78 3.11 -4.73 12.60
N ILE A 79 1.82 -4.85 12.28
CA ILE A 79 1.02 -3.73 11.76
C ILE A 79 0.95 -2.60 12.77
N ARG A 80 0.72 -2.91 14.06
CA ARG A 80 0.71 -1.89 15.12
C ARG A 80 2.06 -1.20 15.24
N HIS A 81 3.18 -1.92 15.14
CA HIS A 81 4.51 -1.31 15.15
C HIS A 81 4.73 -0.39 13.95
N LEU A 82 4.25 -0.75 12.77
CA LEU A 82 4.35 0.10 11.57
C LEU A 82 3.51 1.37 11.69
N LEU A 83 2.25 1.25 12.13
CA LEU A 83 1.36 2.40 12.35
C LEU A 83 1.81 3.29 13.50
N GLY A 84 2.39 2.71 14.55
CA GLY A 84 2.94 3.41 15.70
C GLY A 84 4.37 3.89 15.53
N PHE A 85 4.95 3.78 14.31
CA PHE A 85 6.34 4.16 14.02
C PHE A 85 7.39 3.58 15.00
N SER A 86 7.05 2.45 15.63
CA SER A 86 7.82 1.82 16.70
C SER A 86 8.66 0.63 16.19
N GLY A 87 8.93 0.60 14.88
CA GLY A 87 9.65 -0.47 14.20
C GLY A 87 11.14 -0.17 14.04
N LYS A 88 11.80 -0.91 13.14
CA LYS A 88 13.20 -0.65 12.77
C LYS A 88 13.36 0.80 12.28
N ALA A 89 14.48 1.43 12.61
CA ALA A 89 14.86 2.78 12.16
C ALA A 89 15.25 2.80 10.67
N ALA A 90 14.30 2.43 9.80
CA ALA A 90 14.46 2.42 8.35
C ALA A 90 13.44 3.36 7.71
N LEU A 91 13.87 4.12 6.71
CA LEU A 91 13.02 5.07 5.99
C LEU A 91 11.80 4.37 5.35
N SER A 92 11.99 3.16 4.83
CA SER A 92 10.91 2.36 4.25
C SER A 92 9.84 1.97 5.26
N HIS A 93 10.20 1.72 6.52
CA HIS A 93 9.23 1.42 7.58
C HIS A 93 8.37 2.63 7.91
N HIS A 94 8.97 3.82 7.99
CA HIS A 94 8.25 5.07 8.24
C HIS A 94 7.35 5.44 7.06
N ALA A 95 7.85 5.33 5.83
CA ALA A 95 7.05 5.56 4.62
C ALA A 95 5.84 4.60 4.54
N THR A 96 6.02 3.34 4.96
CA THR A 96 4.93 2.37 5.07
C THR A 96 3.91 2.78 6.13
N GLY A 97 4.35 3.25 7.30
CA GLY A 97 3.46 3.81 8.33
C GLY A 97 2.67 5.02 7.84
N VAL A 98 3.32 5.93 7.09
CA VAL A 98 2.67 7.10 6.46
C VAL A 98 1.60 6.66 5.47
N LEU A 99 1.84 5.63 4.65
CA LEU A 99 0.82 5.08 3.75
C LEU A 99 -0.38 4.53 4.54
N GLY A 100 -0.14 3.80 5.62
CA GLY A 100 -1.19 3.29 6.49
C GLY A 100 -2.08 4.41 7.05
N TRP A 101 -1.47 5.46 7.58
CA TRP A 101 -2.20 6.65 8.04
C TRP A 101 -2.90 7.39 6.90
N GLY A 102 -2.30 7.43 5.71
CA GLY A 102 -2.93 7.97 4.50
C GLY A 102 -4.23 7.25 4.14
N LEU A 103 -4.24 5.91 4.20
CA LEU A 103 -5.45 5.11 3.98
C LEU A 103 -6.52 5.36 5.06
N VAL A 104 -6.11 5.50 6.33
CA VAL A 104 -7.02 5.87 7.43
C VAL A 104 -7.62 7.27 7.22
N MET A 105 -6.81 8.25 6.81
CA MET A 105 -7.30 9.59 6.50
C MET A 105 -8.25 9.57 5.30
N LEU A 106 -7.94 8.81 4.26
CA LEU A 106 -8.86 8.61 3.14
C LEU A 106 -10.16 7.94 3.62
N ALA A 107 -10.12 6.98 4.54
CA ALA A 107 -11.30 6.33 5.10
C ALA A 107 -12.22 7.32 5.84
N ILE A 108 -11.64 8.25 6.61
CA ILE A 108 -12.38 9.26 7.37
C ILE A 108 -12.89 10.37 6.45
N LEU A 109 -12.04 10.89 5.56
CA LEU A 109 -12.31 12.10 4.78
C LEU A 109 -12.93 11.82 3.40
N GLY A 110 -12.92 10.58 2.91
CA GLY A 110 -13.07 10.35 1.46
C GLY A 110 -14.39 10.78 0.83
N GLU A 111 -15.52 10.85 1.57
CA GLU A 111 -16.75 11.41 1.00
C GLU A 111 -16.68 12.93 0.80
N ARG A 112 -15.87 13.63 1.61
CA ARG A 112 -15.65 15.08 1.53
C ARG A 112 -14.47 15.44 0.62
N ALA A 113 -13.42 14.62 0.61
CA ALA A 113 -12.15 14.94 -0.04
C ALA A 113 -12.05 14.42 -1.49
N VAL A 114 -12.68 13.29 -1.84
CA VAL A 114 -12.61 12.70 -3.19
C VAL A 114 -14.00 12.22 -3.61
N PRO A 115 -14.82 13.08 -4.23
CA PRO A 115 -16.15 12.66 -4.67
C PRO A 115 -16.02 11.54 -5.71
N CYS A 116 -16.80 10.46 -5.53
CA CYS A 116 -16.81 9.27 -6.42
C CYS A 116 -16.92 9.60 -7.92
N LYS A 117 -17.53 10.75 -8.24
CA LYS A 117 -17.69 11.26 -9.61
C LYS A 117 -16.35 11.66 -10.23
N TRP A 118 -15.44 12.26 -9.45
CA TRP A 118 -14.11 12.68 -9.91
C TRP A 118 -13.25 11.48 -10.28
N PHE A 119 -13.27 10.41 -9.48
CA PHE A 119 -12.51 9.19 -9.78
C PHE A 119 -12.99 8.49 -11.06
N ARG A 120 -14.32 8.47 -11.32
CA ARG A 120 -14.87 7.97 -12.59
C ARG A 120 -14.44 8.82 -13.79
N ALA A 121 -14.44 10.15 -13.64
CA ALA A 121 -13.98 11.06 -14.70
C ALA A 121 -12.49 10.88 -15.03
N VAL A 122 -11.65 10.70 -14.02
CA VAL A 122 -10.19 10.51 -14.19
C VAL A 122 -9.86 9.13 -14.77
N LEU A 123 -10.56 8.07 -14.35
CA LEU A 123 -10.32 6.71 -14.83
C LEU A 123 -11.09 6.32 -16.11
N ARG A 124 -11.86 7.24 -16.69
CA ARG A 124 -12.71 6.99 -17.88
C ARG A 124 -13.48 5.66 -17.80
N LEU A 125 -14.14 5.44 -16.67
CA LEU A 125 -15.09 4.33 -16.43
C LEU A 125 -16.51 4.86 -16.28
#